data_AF-A0A251NYD2-F1
#
_entry.id   AF-A0A251NYD2-F1
#
_cell.length_a   1.000
_cell.length_b   1.000
_cell.length_c   1.000
_cell.angle_alpha   90.00
_cell.angle_beta   90.00
_cell.angle_gamma   90.00
#
_symmetry.space_group_name_H-M   'P 1'
#
loop_
_entity.id
_entity.type
_entity.pdbx_description
1 polymer ?
#
loop_
_entity_poly.entity_id
_entity_poly.type
_entity_poly.pdbx_seq_one_letter_code
_entity_poly.pdbx_strand_id
1 'polypeptide(L)'
;MLQFFPIYEKLVLGVDIGGGSTEFVIGKQGQVIFGASLKLGHVNLTQKFGNNEENVAHMREHIRLVVQESGLVEKIKDCSFEAVVGSSGTIKAVEKAALYGYANVSNMLQVGNMVSFGDSKRYWKLSRGELKGVVESLCGGGEAEKIRREKFFKMRSEFIVAGAVLLEEIFEVIGIEEMEISGYSLAEGVIAETLAKVNDYDLNANAKWSSIVRLAMRFNSNKRMRAAAQCASIAKEFFECLRKCDELASNQVAASLDDKDLEYLEASCLLHNIGLSIEKKGYHKHSYSIIMNGGHLQGYSTEEVKLIALLARHHRKKLPNFGHVSFKEFPTEVKKKFRFLCAIIRISVALQQHRRIDFQQIEFSHSYEGFKLVFSNLVFNQTFPPKVGFFFLAFVDFFYL
;
A
#
# COMPACT_ATOMS: atom_id res chain seq x y z
N MET A 1 -7.86 -9.23 8.21
CA MET A 1 -7.05 -9.87 7.14
C MET A 1 -7.92 -10.29 5.96
N LEU A 2 -9.05 -10.97 6.20
CA LEU A 2 -9.93 -11.57 5.16
C LEU A 2 -10.71 -10.57 4.28
N GLN A 3 -11.01 -9.38 4.81
CA GLN A 3 -11.79 -8.33 4.13
C GLN A 3 -11.05 -7.66 2.96
N PHE A 4 -9.80 -8.05 2.70
CA PHE A 4 -8.88 -7.34 1.82
C PHE A 4 -8.35 -8.20 0.65
N PHE A 5 -8.98 -9.32 0.35
CA PHE A 5 -8.55 -10.16 -0.76
C PHE A 5 -9.80 -10.67 -1.50
N PRO A 6 -9.71 -11.11 -2.77
CA PRO A 6 -10.80 -11.77 -3.49
C PRO A 6 -11.07 -13.19 -2.94
N ILE A 7 -11.09 -13.29 -1.61
CA ILE A 7 -11.20 -14.50 -0.80
C ILE A 7 -12.18 -14.27 0.37
N TYR A 8 -12.90 -13.14 0.43
CA TYR A 8 -13.84 -12.87 1.51
C TYR A 8 -14.90 -13.98 1.66
N GLU A 9 -15.37 -14.49 0.52
CA GLU A 9 -16.29 -15.63 0.42
C GLU A 9 -15.61 -17.00 0.62
N LYS A 10 -14.28 -17.03 0.61
CA LYS A 10 -13.50 -18.26 0.78
C LYS A 10 -13.24 -18.52 2.26
N LEU A 11 -13.07 -19.79 2.58
CA LEU A 11 -12.47 -20.21 3.83
C LEU A 11 -10.95 -19.99 3.75
N VAL A 12 -10.40 -19.18 4.64
CA VAL A 12 -9.02 -18.71 4.54
C VAL A 12 -8.22 -19.11 5.76
N LEU A 13 -7.02 -19.66 5.50
CA LEU A 13 -5.97 -19.82 6.50
C LEU A 13 -5.06 -18.58 6.49
N GLY A 14 -5.13 -17.78 7.54
CA GLY A 14 -4.19 -16.71 7.84
C GLY A 14 -2.98 -17.21 8.62
N VAL A 15 -1.78 -16.78 8.24
CA VAL A 15 -0.50 -17.08 8.92
C VAL A 15 0.26 -15.77 9.19
N ASP A 16 0.63 -15.50 10.44
CA ASP A 16 1.46 -14.35 10.82
C ASP A 16 2.72 -14.80 11.56
N ILE A 17 3.90 -14.52 11.01
CA ILE A 17 5.18 -14.86 11.67
C ILE A 17 5.71 -13.66 12.45
N GLY A 18 5.52 -13.69 13.76
CA GLY A 18 6.08 -12.74 14.72
C GLY A 18 7.50 -13.07 15.16
N GLY A 19 8.03 -12.24 16.06
CA GLY A 19 9.38 -12.43 16.64
C GLY A 19 9.45 -13.59 17.62
N GLY A 20 8.43 -13.75 18.47
CA GLY A 20 8.38 -14.80 19.49
C GLY A 20 7.39 -15.94 19.19
N SER A 21 6.41 -15.71 18.32
CA SER A 21 5.35 -16.65 18.00
C SER A 21 4.94 -16.58 16.53
N THR A 22 4.16 -17.58 16.11
CA THR A 22 3.47 -17.60 14.82
C THR A 22 2.00 -17.90 15.06
N GLU A 23 1.13 -17.06 14.52
CA GLU A 23 -0.31 -17.19 14.62
C GLU A 23 -0.90 -17.84 13.36
N PHE A 24 -1.86 -18.74 13.57
CA PHE A 24 -2.64 -19.40 12.54
C PHE A 24 -4.12 -19.14 12.81
N VAL A 25 -4.86 -18.67 11.81
CA VAL A 25 -6.30 -18.37 11.95
C VAL A 25 -7.04 -18.90 10.74
N ILE A 26 -8.06 -19.73 10.95
CA ILE A 26 -9.02 -20.06 9.90
C ILE A 26 -10.27 -19.23 10.11
N GLY A 27 -10.71 -18.56 9.05
CA GLY A 27 -11.94 -17.79 9.09
C GLY A 27 -12.58 -17.60 7.72
N LYS A 28 -13.84 -17.18 7.75
CA LYS A 28 -14.65 -16.89 6.56
C LYS A 28 -15.54 -15.69 6.86
N GLN A 29 -15.67 -14.76 5.91
CA GLN A 29 -16.51 -13.56 6.04
C GLN A 29 -16.31 -12.77 7.35
N GLY A 30 -15.08 -12.73 7.86
CA GLY A 30 -14.74 -12.04 9.11
C GLY A 30 -15.03 -12.80 10.40
N GLN A 31 -15.64 -14.00 10.32
CA GLN A 31 -15.80 -14.89 11.47
C GLN A 31 -14.57 -15.80 11.61
N VAL A 32 -14.06 -15.90 12.83
CA VAL A 32 -12.97 -16.81 13.18
C VAL A 32 -13.57 -18.18 13.53
N ILE A 33 -13.14 -19.20 12.81
CA ILE A 33 -13.55 -20.60 13.00
C ILE A 33 -12.53 -21.32 13.89
N PHE A 34 -11.25 -21.03 13.68
CA PHE A 34 -10.16 -21.62 14.45
C PHE A 34 -9.01 -20.61 14.58
N GLY A 35 -8.32 -20.66 15.72
CA GLY A 35 -7.15 -19.84 15.99
C GLY A 35 -6.14 -20.59 16.86
N ALA A 36 -4.87 -20.53 16.51
CA ALA A 36 -3.77 -21.07 17.29
C ALA A 36 -2.57 -20.11 17.25
N SER A 37 -1.77 -20.11 18.31
CA SER A 37 -0.47 -19.43 18.34
C SER A 37 0.57 -20.42 18.83
N LEU A 38 1.61 -20.63 18.03
CA LEU A 38 2.74 -21.48 18.37
C LEU A 38 3.91 -20.60 18.80
N LYS A 39 4.68 -21.04 19.80
CA LYS A 39 5.92 -20.36 20.25
C LYS A 39 7.08 -20.56 19.28
N LEU A 40 6.82 -20.34 17.99
CA LEU A 40 7.76 -20.39 16.89
C LEU A 40 7.85 -19.00 16.30
N GLY A 41 8.90 -18.26 16.63
CA GLY A 41 9.13 -16.92 16.11
C GLY A 41 10.56 -16.77 15.60
N HIS A 42 10.76 -15.88 14.62
CA HIS A 42 12.06 -15.73 13.96
C HIS A 42 13.17 -15.30 14.94
N VAL A 43 12.87 -14.51 15.97
CA VAL A 43 13.86 -14.10 16.98
C VAL A 43 14.23 -15.29 17.87
N ASN A 44 13.23 -16.02 18.38
CA ASN A 44 13.46 -17.19 19.25
C ASN A 44 14.24 -18.29 18.52
N LEU A 45 13.91 -18.55 17.26
CA LEU A 45 14.60 -19.54 16.44
C LEU A 45 16.05 -19.11 16.14
N THR A 46 16.29 -17.85 15.76
CA THR A 46 17.64 -17.33 15.57
C THR A 46 18.46 -17.40 16.86
N GLN A 47 17.89 -17.07 18.02
CA GLN A 47 18.60 -17.16 19.30
C GLN A 47 18.96 -18.62 19.68
N LYS A 48 18.07 -19.57 19.39
CA LYS A 48 18.26 -20.98 19.74
C LYS A 48 19.25 -21.71 18.82
N PHE A 49 19.21 -21.43 17.52
CA PHE A 49 19.96 -22.19 16.52
C PHE A 49 21.03 -21.35 15.80
N GLY A 50 20.96 -20.01 15.81
CA GLY A 50 21.83 -19.18 14.98
C GLY A 50 21.56 -19.35 13.48
N ASN A 51 22.56 -19.06 12.65
CA ASN A 51 22.43 -18.96 11.18
C ASN A 51 23.41 -19.87 10.40
N ASN A 52 23.94 -20.93 11.03
CA ASN A 52 24.89 -21.85 10.38
C ASN A 52 24.14 -23.04 9.74
N GLU A 53 24.71 -23.64 8.68
CA GLU A 53 24.06 -24.71 7.90
C GLU A 53 23.64 -25.92 8.74
N GLU A 54 24.53 -26.44 9.59
CA GLU A 54 24.24 -27.56 10.49
C GLU A 54 23.07 -27.25 11.44
N ASN A 55 22.98 -25.99 11.89
CA ASN A 55 21.93 -25.55 12.78
C ASN A 55 20.58 -25.36 12.06
N VAL A 56 20.57 -25.14 10.75
CA VAL A 56 19.33 -25.04 9.96
C VAL A 56 18.61 -26.39 9.93
N ALA A 57 19.32 -27.51 9.81
CA ALA A 57 18.70 -28.84 9.82
C ALA A 57 17.99 -29.10 11.17
N HIS A 58 18.67 -28.83 12.28
CA HIS A 58 18.07 -28.93 13.62
C HIS A 58 16.91 -27.95 13.84
N MET A 59 16.99 -26.75 13.26
CA MET A 59 15.89 -25.78 13.31
C MET A 59 14.64 -26.33 12.59
N ARG A 60 14.80 -26.91 11.40
CA ARG A 60 13.70 -27.52 10.65
C ARG A 60 13.04 -28.66 11.42
N GLU A 61 13.85 -29.56 11.96
CA GLU A 61 13.36 -30.67 12.79
C GLU A 61 12.56 -30.16 14.00
N HIS A 62 13.10 -29.16 14.71
CA HIS A 62 12.41 -28.55 15.84
C HIS A 62 11.09 -27.90 15.44
N ILE A 63 11.05 -27.16 14.32
CA ILE A 63 9.82 -26.55 13.81
C ILE A 63 8.77 -27.63 13.51
N ARG A 64 9.15 -28.68 12.78
CA ARG A 64 8.25 -29.79 12.43
C ARG A 64 7.65 -30.45 13.67
N LEU A 65 8.49 -30.76 14.66
CA LEU A 65 8.05 -31.37 15.91
C LEU A 65 7.04 -30.48 16.64
N VAL A 66 7.33 -29.18 16.82
CA VAL A 66 6.42 -28.26 17.52
C VAL A 66 5.09 -28.11 16.76
N VAL A 67 5.12 -28.07 15.43
CA VAL A 67 3.88 -27.99 14.62
C VAL A 67 3.07 -29.28 14.73
N GLN A 68 3.70 -30.44 14.64
CA GLN A 68 3.04 -31.75 14.75
C GLN A 68 2.43 -31.98 16.14
N GLU A 69 3.21 -31.74 17.21
CA GLU A 69 2.74 -31.94 18.59
C GLU A 69 1.63 -30.97 19.01
N SER A 70 1.49 -29.83 18.31
CA SER A 70 0.45 -28.85 18.63
C SER A 70 -0.97 -29.27 18.22
N GLY A 71 -1.12 -30.33 17.41
CA GLY A 71 -2.41 -30.70 16.82
C GLY A 71 -2.91 -29.74 15.74
N LEU A 72 -2.08 -28.78 15.31
CA LEU A 72 -2.45 -27.75 14.34
C LEU A 72 -2.80 -28.37 12.97
N VAL A 73 -2.04 -29.36 12.53
CA VAL A 73 -2.20 -29.97 11.20
C VAL A 73 -3.53 -30.69 11.09
N GLU A 74 -3.90 -31.43 12.13
CA GLU A 74 -5.17 -32.15 12.24
C GLU A 74 -6.33 -31.15 12.22
N LYS A 75 -6.25 -30.08 13.01
CA LYS A 75 -7.28 -29.02 13.03
C LYS A 75 -7.43 -28.31 11.70
N ILE A 76 -6.32 -28.02 11.01
CA ILE A 76 -6.38 -27.42 9.67
C ILE A 76 -7.02 -28.39 8.67
N LYS A 77 -6.70 -29.70 8.73
CA LYS A 77 -7.33 -30.71 7.87
C LYS A 77 -8.83 -30.84 8.12
N ASP A 78 -9.26 -30.82 9.38
CA ASP A 78 -10.67 -30.91 9.78
C ASP A 78 -11.49 -29.70 9.25
N CYS A 79 -10.93 -28.50 9.36
CA CYS A 79 -11.59 -27.28 8.89
C CYS A 79 -11.50 -27.09 7.37
N SER A 80 -10.43 -27.59 6.75
CA SER A 80 -10.01 -27.26 5.38
C SER A 80 -9.77 -25.75 5.17
N PHE A 81 -9.29 -25.38 3.99
CA PHE A 81 -9.19 -23.99 3.54
C PHE A 81 -9.16 -23.93 2.00
N GLU A 82 -9.64 -22.83 1.44
CA GLU A 82 -9.69 -22.57 0.00
C GLU A 82 -8.59 -21.57 -0.45
N ALA A 83 -8.05 -20.80 0.49
CA ALA A 83 -6.96 -19.86 0.24
C ALA A 83 -6.08 -19.69 1.49
N VAL A 84 -4.83 -19.32 1.27
CA VAL A 84 -3.87 -19.03 2.35
C VAL A 84 -3.39 -17.59 2.22
N VAL A 85 -3.35 -16.89 3.35
CA VAL A 85 -2.85 -15.52 3.43
C VAL A 85 -1.74 -15.41 4.47
N GLY A 86 -0.59 -14.91 4.06
CA GLY A 86 0.54 -14.62 4.95
C GLY A 86 0.62 -13.14 5.29
N SER A 87 0.75 -12.79 6.57
CA SER A 87 1.05 -11.44 7.06
C SER A 87 2.39 -11.40 7.79
N SER A 88 2.72 -10.25 8.43
CA SER A 88 4.01 -9.96 9.08
C SER A 88 5.14 -9.42 8.19
N GLY A 89 6.13 -8.82 8.87
CA GLY A 89 7.31 -8.26 8.22
C GLY A 89 8.28 -9.31 7.66
N THR A 90 8.24 -10.55 8.17
CA THR A 90 9.10 -11.65 7.71
C THR A 90 8.58 -12.18 6.37
N ILE A 91 7.30 -12.55 6.30
CA ILE A 91 6.69 -13.06 5.06
C ILE A 91 6.81 -12.03 3.92
N LYS A 92 6.55 -10.74 4.21
CA LYS A 92 6.74 -9.65 3.24
C LYS A 92 8.19 -9.51 2.75
N ALA A 93 9.17 -9.73 3.62
CA ALA A 93 10.58 -9.64 3.25
C ALA A 93 10.97 -10.81 2.33
N VAL A 94 10.47 -12.01 2.58
CA VAL A 94 10.70 -13.20 1.76
C VAL A 94 10.02 -13.07 0.39
N GLU A 95 8.76 -12.62 0.32
CA GLU A 95 8.09 -12.33 -0.97
C GLU A 95 8.85 -11.30 -1.79
N LYS A 96 9.34 -10.24 -1.12
CA LYS A 96 10.18 -9.26 -1.78
C LYS A 96 11.46 -9.90 -2.34
N ALA A 97 12.13 -10.76 -1.58
CA ALA A 97 13.33 -11.46 -2.05
C ALA A 97 13.03 -12.35 -3.27
N ALA A 98 11.92 -13.07 -3.27
CA ALA A 98 11.47 -13.87 -4.41
C ALA A 98 11.24 -12.97 -5.65
N LEU A 99 10.47 -11.89 -5.50
CA LEU A 99 10.13 -10.96 -6.57
C LEU A 99 11.36 -10.29 -7.19
N TYR A 100 12.34 -9.90 -6.39
CA TYR A 100 13.58 -9.28 -6.86
C TYR A 100 14.64 -10.31 -7.29
N GLY A 101 14.28 -11.59 -7.39
CA GLY A 101 15.17 -12.63 -7.91
C GLY A 101 16.36 -12.90 -7.01
N TYR A 102 16.19 -12.89 -5.68
CA TYR A 102 17.26 -13.22 -4.73
C TYR A 102 17.85 -14.63 -4.96
N ALA A 103 17.05 -15.55 -5.49
CA ALA A 103 17.48 -16.89 -5.90
C ALA A 103 18.22 -16.91 -7.26
N ASN A 104 18.03 -15.90 -8.12
CA ASN A 104 18.56 -15.86 -9.49
C ASN A 104 19.73 -14.86 -9.58
N VAL A 105 20.94 -15.35 -9.30
CA VAL A 105 22.19 -14.58 -9.31
C VAL A 105 22.48 -13.90 -10.66
N SER A 106 22.01 -14.48 -11.76
CA SER A 106 22.23 -14.01 -13.14
C SER A 106 21.50 -12.70 -13.50
N ASN A 107 20.44 -12.31 -12.79
CA ASN A 107 19.68 -11.08 -13.08
C ASN A 107 20.11 -9.87 -12.22
N MET A 108 21.07 -10.04 -11.30
CA MET A 108 21.43 -8.99 -10.34
C MET A 108 22.42 -7.95 -10.90
N LEU A 109 22.96 -8.13 -12.11
CA LEU A 109 23.88 -7.19 -12.76
C LEU A 109 23.21 -5.91 -13.33
N GLN A 110 21.88 -5.77 -13.23
CA GLN A 110 21.15 -4.59 -13.73
C GLN A 110 20.52 -3.72 -12.64
N VAL A 111 21.22 -3.50 -11.51
CA VAL A 111 20.81 -2.48 -10.51
C VAL A 111 21.02 -1.03 -11.02
N GLY A 112 21.29 -0.83 -12.32
CA GLY A 112 21.51 0.47 -12.94
C GLY A 112 20.46 0.92 -13.96
N ASN A 113 19.70 0.02 -14.58
CA ASN A 113 18.80 0.39 -15.67
C ASN A 113 17.51 -0.42 -15.65
N MET A 114 16.40 0.33 -15.67
CA MET A 114 15.05 -0.03 -16.09
C MET A 114 14.78 -1.54 -16.20
N VAL A 115 14.38 -2.16 -15.08
CA VAL A 115 13.83 -3.52 -15.11
C VAL A 115 12.54 -3.47 -15.93
N SER A 116 12.60 -4.04 -17.13
CA SER A 116 11.44 -4.27 -17.98
C SER A 116 10.52 -5.24 -17.24
N PHE A 117 9.34 -4.77 -16.88
CA PHE A 117 8.27 -5.59 -16.34
C PHE A 117 7.77 -6.51 -17.45
N GLY A 118 8.34 -7.72 -17.53
CA GLY A 118 7.79 -8.78 -18.36
C GLY A 118 6.46 -9.26 -17.77
N ASP A 119 5.35 -8.90 -18.44
CA ASP A 119 3.99 -9.47 -18.49
C ASP A 119 3.44 -10.38 -17.36
N SER A 120 3.91 -10.22 -16.12
CA SER A 120 3.52 -11.09 -15.02
C SER A 120 2.60 -10.33 -14.07
N LYS A 121 1.29 -10.58 -14.23
CA LYS A 121 0.20 -10.25 -13.29
C LYS A 121 0.39 -10.83 -11.85
N ARG A 122 1.59 -11.27 -11.45
CA ARG A 122 1.91 -12.03 -10.23
C ARG A 122 2.19 -11.16 -9.01
N TYR A 123 1.52 -10.03 -8.90
CA TYR A 123 1.67 -9.24 -7.70
C TYR A 123 0.83 -9.88 -6.58
N TRP A 124 1.47 -10.27 -5.47
CA TRP A 124 0.88 -10.63 -4.16
C TRP A 124 0.76 -12.14 -3.90
N LYS A 125 1.50 -12.98 -4.61
CA LYS A 125 1.59 -14.41 -4.35
C LYS A 125 3.04 -14.83 -4.11
N LEU A 126 3.21 -15.80 -3.23
CA LEU A 126 4.45 -16.52 -3.00
C LEU A 126 4.17 -18.00 -3.22
N SER A 127 4.76 -18.60 -4.26
CA SER A 127 4.67 -20.04 -4.51
C SER A 127 5.69 -20.81 -3.67
N ARG A 128 5.42 -22.10 -3.42
CA ARG A 128 6.36 -23.00 -2.74
C ARG A 128 7.74 -23.02 -3.42
N GLY A 129 7.78 -23.07 -4.76
CA GLY A 129 9.03 -23.07 -5.52
C GLY A 129 9.85 -21.78 -5.37
N GLU A 130 9.18 -20.63 -5.40
CA GLU A 130 9.84 -19.32 -5.17
C GLU A 130 10.39 -19.20 -3.75
N LEU A 131 9.60 -19.64 -2.75
CA LEU A 131 10.03 -19.67 -1.35
C LEU A 131 11.24 -20.57 -1.16
N LYS A 132 11.19 -21.80 -1.69
CA LYS A 132 12.30 -22.76 -1.61
C LYS A 132 13.59 -22.19 -2.21
N GLY A 133 13.52 -21.59 -3.40
CA GLY A 133 14.69 -20.96 -4.02
C GLY A 133 15.25 -19.79 -3.20
N VAL A 134 14.40 -19.01 -2.52
CA VAL A 134 14.88 -17.97 -1.58
C VAL A 134 15.55 -18.59 -0.36
N VAL A 135 14.97 -19.64 0.23
CA VAL A 135 15.56 -20.29 1.42
C VAL A 135 16.89 -20.95 1.09
N GLU A 136 16.99 -21.69 0.00
CA GLU A 136 18.26 -22.29 -0.47
C GLU A 136 19.35 -21.21 -0.65
N SER A 137 18.99 -20.08 -1.27
CA SER A 137 19.88 -18.95 -1.48
C SER A 137 20.32 -18.28 -0.15
N LEU A 138 19.42 -18.19 0.83
CA LEU A 138 19.72 -17.64 2.16
C LEU A 138 20.58 -18.57 3.02
N CYS A 139 20.42 -19.89 2.85
CA CYS A 139 21.11 -20.93 3.60
C CYS A 139 22.52 -21.23 3.08
N GLY A 140 22.86 -20.86 1.84
CA GLY A 140 24.13 -21.22 1.18
C GLY A 140 25.44 -20.68 1.79
N GLY A 141 25.40 -20.09 2.99
CA GLY A 141 26.58 -19.79 3.79
C GLY A 141 27.56 -18.75 3.22
N GLY A 142 28.61 -18.46 4.01
CA GLY A 142 29.74 -17.62 3.59
C GLY A 142 29.58 -16.10 3.74
N GLU A 143 30.72 -15.40 3.68
CA GLU A 143 30.80 -13.94 3.90
C GLU A 143 30.11 -13.15 2.78
N ALA A 144 30.21 -13.63 1.54
CA ALA A 144 29.54 -13.00 0.40
C ALA A 144 28.01 -12.99 0.57
N GLU A 145 27.44 -14.09 1.06
CA GLU A 145 26.01 -14.17 1.32
C GLU A 145 25.61 -13.31 2.51
N LYS A 146 26.40 -13.29 3.58
CA LYS A 146 26.17 -12.43 4.73
C LYS A 146 26.07 -10.95 4.32
N ILE A 147 27.01 -10.46 3.50
CA ILE A 147 27.00 -9.10 2.96
C ILE A 147 25.76 -8.87 2.08
N ARG A 148 25.38 -9.86 1.26
CA ARG A 148 24.17 -9.78 0.40
C ARG A 148 22.90 -9.64 1.26
N ARG A 149 22.77 -10.43 2.33
CA ARG A 149 21.65 -10.32 3.28
C ARG A 149 21.60 -8.96 3.95
N GLU A 150 22.74 -8.46 4.45
CA GLU A 150 22.82 -7.15 5.09
C GLU A 150 22.40 -6.01 4.14
N LYS A 151 22.82 -6.06 2.88
CA LYS A 151 22.41 -5.08 1.86
C LYS A 151 20.90 -5.13 1.58
N PHE A 152 20.34 -6.33 1.40
CA PHE A 152 18.95 -6.48 0.97
C PHE A 152 17.95 -6.30 2.12
N PHE A 153 18.20 -6.97 3.25
CA PHE A 153 17.27 -7.04 4.38
C PHE A 153 17.56 -6.00 5.47
N LYS A 154 18.74 -5.35 5.46
CA LYS A 154 19.15 -4.32 6.43
C LYS A 154 19.03 -4.86 7.87
N MET A 155 18.31 -4.16 8.75
CA MET A 155 18.04 -4.56 10.14
C MET A 155 17.41 -5.95 10.29
N ARG A 156 16.86 -6.56 9.22
CA ARG A 156 16.28 -7.91 9.26
C ARG A 156 17.27 -9.02 8.88
N SER A 157 18.48 -8.68 8.43
CA SER A 157 19.46 -9.67 7.95
C SER A 157 19.80 -10.74 9.00
N GLU A 158 19.77 -10.37 10.27
CA GLU A 158 20.05 -11.26 11.40
C GLU A 158 19.00 -12.37 11.55
N PHE A 159 17.72 -12.07 11.32
CA PHE A 159 16.61 -12.97 11.61
C PHE A 159 15.95 -13.60 10.37
N ILE A 160 16.30 -13.12 9.17
CA ILE A 160 15.58 -13.51 7.96
C ILE A 160 15.75 -14.99 7.61
N VAL A 161 16.90 -15.59 7.93
CA VAL A 161 17.17 -17.02 7.67
C VAL A 161 16.17 -17.87 8.45
N ALA A 162 16.12 -17.70 9.78
CA ALA A 162 15.20 -18.44 10.63
C ALA A 162 13.73 -18.19 10.26
N GLY A 163 13.38 -16.94 9.93
CA GLY A 163 12.04 -16.59 9.48
C GLY A 163 11.63 -17.24 8.15
N ALA A 164 12.55 -17.35 7.20
CA ALA A 164 12.31 -17.97 5.90
C ALA A 164 12.23 -19.50 6.01
N VAL A 165 13.10 -20.12 6.82
CA VAL A 165 13.06 -21.56 7.13
C VAL A 165 11.74 -21.92 7.83
N LEU A 166 11.30 -21.12 8.81
CA LEU A 166 10.01 -21.30 9.45
C LEU A 166 8.85 -21.24 8.46
N LEU A 167 8.84 -20.25 7.56
CA LEU A 167 7.81 -20.13 6.54
C LEU A 167 7.79 -21.34 5.59
N GLU A 168 8.96 -21.84 5.17
CA GLU A 168 9.05 -23.01 4.31
C GLU A 168 8.56 -24.29 5.00
N GLU A 169 8.92 -24.51 6.26
CA GLU A 169 8.41 -25.67 7.01
C GLU A 169 6.89 -25.59 7.21
N ILE A 170 6.33 -24.39 7.39
CA ILE A 170 4.87 -24.19 7.41
C ILE A 170 4.24 -24.57 6.06
N PHE A 171 4.86 -24.19 4.93
CA PHE A 171 4.39 -24.58 3.60
C PHE A 171 4.39 -26.10 3.42
N GLU A 172 5.46 -26.78 3.83
CA GLU A 172 5.62 -28.22 3.70
C GLU A 172 4.63 -28.98 4.60
N VAL A 173 4.56 -28.64 5.89
CA VAL A 173 3.74 -29.39 6.86
C VAL A 173 2.24 -29.23 6.60
N ILE A 174 1.80 -28.05 6.14
CA ILE A 174 0.38 -27.78 5.84
C ILE A 174 0.02 -28.17 4.40
N GLY A 175 1.00 -28.32 3.51
CA GLY A 175 0.76 -28.62 2.09
C GLY A 175 0.34 -27.39 1.28
N ILE A 176 0.91 -26.22 1.56
CA ILE A 176 0.60 -24.96 0.88
C ILE A 176 1.38 -24.88 -0.43
N GLU A 177 0.68 -24.72 -1.56
CA GLU A 177 1.31 -24.53 -2.89
C GLU A 177 1.53 -23.04 -3.21
N GLU A 178 0.55 -22.20 -2.88
CA GLU A 178 0.60 -20.75 -3.05
C GLU A 178 0.04 -20.05 -1.81
N MET A 179 0.67 -18.93 -1.42
CA MET A 179 0.21 -18.05 -0.37
C MET A 179 0.02 -16.63 -0.91
N GLU A 180 -1.13 -16.01 -0.65
CA GLU A 180 -1.34 -14.61 -0.91
C GLU A 180 -0.71 -13.75 0.21
N ILE A 181 0.05 -12.71 -0.15
CA ILE A 181 0.78 -11.91 0.84
C ILE A 181 -0.01 -10.67 1.23
N SER A 182 -0.49 -10.67 2.47
CA SER A 182 -1.19 -9.55 3.09
C SER A 182 -0.26 -8.38 3.35
N GLY A 183 -0.62 -7.23 2.78
CA GLY A 183 -0.12 -5.93 3.20
C GLY A 183 -0.51 -5.58 4.65
N TYR A 184 -1.47 -6.28 5.24
CA TYR A 184 -2.11 -6.01 6.53
C TYR A 184 -1.51 -6.89 7.63
N SER A 185 -1.21 -6.28 8.77
CA SER A 185 -0.92 -6.93 10.05
C SER A 185 -1.98 -6.51 11.09
N LEU A 186 -1.72 -6.76 12.37
CA LEU A 186 -2.61 -6.40 13.47
C LEU A 186 -2.98 -4.89 13.48
N ALA A 187 -2.01 -4.02 13.17
CA ALA A 187 -2.20 -2.56 13.22
C ALA A 187 -3.23 -2.07 12.19
N GLU A 188 -3.26 -2.67 11.00
CA GLU A 188 -4.20 -2.34 9.94
C GLU A 188 -5.61 -2.86 10.24
N GLY A 189 -5.74 -3.99 10.96
CA GLY A 189 -7.01 -4.46 11.50
C GLY A 189 -7.64 -3.47 12.49
N VAL A 190 -6.83 -2.93 13.40
CA VAL A 190 -7.26 -1.89 14.36
C VAL A 190 -7.63 -0.59 13.64
N ILE A 191 -6.87 -0.20 12.61
CA ILE A 191 -7.19 1.00 11.81
C ILE A 191 -8.47 0.79 11.01
N ALA A 192 -8.67 -0.38 10.39
CA ALA A 192 -9.89 -0.72 9.67
C ALA A 192 -11.11 -0.70 10.59
N GLU A 193 -10.99 -1.26 11.81
CA GLU A 193 -12.03 -1.23 12.82
C GLU A 193 -12.35 0.21 13.27
N THR A 194 -11.31 1.04 13.43
CA THR A 194 -11.47 2.46 13.80
C THR A 194 -12.12 3.26 12.67
N LEU A 195 -11.73 3.02 11.42
CA LEU A 195 -12.29 3.71 10.26
C LEU A 195 -13.73 3.27 9.98
N ALA A 196 -14.07 2.00 10.17
CA ALA A 196 -15.44 1.51 10.07
C ALA A 196 -16.38 2.21 11.08
N LYS A 197 -15.88 2.55 12.28
CA LYS A 197 -16.67 3.25 13.31
C LYS A 197 -16.88 4.75 13.03
N VAL A 198 -16.00 5.39 12.26
CA VAL A 198 -16.00 6.85 12.07
C VAL A 198 -16.80 7.29 10.84
N ASN A 199 -16.94 6.42 9.85
CA ASN A 199 -17.20 6.85 8.48
C ASN A 199 -18.45 6.23 7.85
N ASP A 200 -19.17 5.34 8.56
CA ASP A 200 -20.34 4.59 8.08
C ASP A 200 -20.11 3.84 6.74
N TYR A 201 -18.85 3.73 6.32
CA TYR A 201 -18.43 3.04 5.11
C TYR A 201 -18.30 1.57 5.44
N ASP A 202 -19.26 0.78 4.95
CA ASP A 202 -19.13 -0.65 4.91
C ASP A 202 -17.97 -1.03 3.98
N LEU A 203 -16.82 -1.37 4.57
CA LEU A 203 -15.66 -1.90 3.84
C LEU A 203 -16.00 -3.18 3.06
N ASN A 204 -17.10 -3.87 3.41
CA ASN A 204 -17.61 -5.05 2.71
C ASN A 204 -18.42 -4.70 1.44
N ALA A 205 -18.99 -3.50 1.32
CA ALA A 205 -19.88 -3.13 0.21
C ALA A 205 -19.13 -2.50 -1.00
N ASN A 206 -17.97 -1.88 -0.78
CA ASN A 206 -17.26 -1.15 -1.85
C ASN A 206 -15.87 -1.74 -2.17
N ALA A 207 -15.85 -2.71 -3.09
CA ALA A 207 -14.62 -3.35 -3.58
C ALA A 207 -13.58 -2.34 -4.11
N LYS A 208 -14.01 -1.19 -4.63
CA LYS A 208 -13.13 -0.13 -5.12
C LYS A 208 -12.31 0.48 -4.01
N TRP A 209 -12.96 0.97 -2.95
CA TRP A 209 -12.28 1.64 -1.85
C TRP A 209 -11.33 0.68 -1.11
N SER A 210 -11.79 -0.55 -0.87
CA SER A 210 -10.96 -1.60 -0.31
C SER A 210 -9.69 -1.77 -1.16
N SER A 211 -9.81 -1.88 -2.49
CA SER A 211 -8.65 -2.02 -3.38
C SER A 211 -7.61 -0.88 -3.31
N ILE A 212 -8.07 0.36 -3.12
CA ILE A 212 -7.22 1.55 -2.94
C ILE A 212 -6.46 1.48 -1.62
N VAL A 213 -7.20 1.33 -0.52
CA VAL A 213 -6.63 1.30 0.84
C VAL A 213 -5.59 0.20 0.93
N ARG A 214 -5.89 -0.94 0.30
CA ARG A 214 -4.99 -2.07 0.20
C ARG A 214 -3.66 -1.76 -0.44
N LEU A 215 -3.72 -1.17 -1.64
CA LEU A 215 -2.54 -0.78 -2.38
C LEU A 215 -1.72 0.27 -1.62
N ALA A 216 -2.40 1.24 -1.01
CA ALA A 216 -1.76 2.26 -0.21
C ALA A 216 -1.00 1.66 0.99
N MET A 217 -1.62 0.73 1.72
CA MET A 217 -1.02 0.10 2.91
C MET A 217 0.22 -0.75 2.56
N ARG A 218 0.23 -1.41 1.40
CA ARG A 218 1.38 -2.22 0.98
C ARG A 218 2.66 -1.39 0.86
N PHE A 219 2.54 -0.20 0.28
CA PHE A 219 3.69 0.61 -0.07
C PHE A 219 3.97 1.75 0.91
N ASN A 220 3.01 2.11 1.76
CA ASN A 220 3.15 3.12 2.80
C ASN A 220 3.44 2.51 4.18
N SER A 221 4.25 3.20 4.98
CA SER A 221 4.36 2.91 6.42
C SER A 221 3.19 3.53 7.18
N ASN A 222 2.93 3.13 8.43
CA ASN A 222 1.85 3.69 9.26
C ASN A 222 1.89 5.24 9.34
N LYS A 223 3.09 5.83 9.40
CA LYS A 223 3.26 7.30 9.35
C LYS A 223 2.84 7.90 8.01
N ARG A 224 3.18 7.24 6.89
CA ARG A 224 2.82 7.69 5.54
C ARG A 224 1.34 7.47 5.24
N MET A 225 0.75 6.39 5.75
CA MET A 225 -0.68 6.13 5.63
C MET A 225 -1.49 7.23 6.34
N ARG A 226 -1.15 7.57 7.59
CA ARG A 226 -1.79 8.68 8.31
C ARG A 226 -1.68 10.01 7.56
N ALA A 227 -0.50 10.30 7.02
CA ALA A 227 -0.30 11.49 6.18
C ALA A 227 -1.17 11.48 4.92
N ALA A 228 -1.30 10.33 4.25
CA ALA A 228 -2.12 10.19 3.06
C ALA A 228 -3.63 10.32 3.36
N ALA A 229 -4.09 9.76 4.48
CA ALA A 229 -5.47 9.92 4.96
C ALA A 229 -5.79 11.38 5.31
N GLN A 230 -4.87 12.08 5.98
CA GLN A 230 -5.00 13.53 6.21
C GLN A 230 -5.08 14.33 4.90
N CYS A 231 -4.25 13.97 3.91
CA CYS A 231 -4.31 14.59 2.58
C CYS A 231 -5.68 14.37 1.91
N ALA A 232 -6.26 13.17 2.03
CA ALA A 232 -7.58 12.87 1.49
C ALA A 232 -8.69 13.70 2.19
N SER A 233 -8.64 13.83 3.52
CA SER A 233 -9.57 14.67 4.29
C SER A 233 -9.54 16.12 3.83
N ILE A 234 -8.34 16.71 3.70
CA ILE A 234 -8.18 18.08 3.20
C ILE A 234 -8.72 18.18 1.76
N ALA A 235 -8.38 17.23 0.90
CA ALA A 235 -8.84 17.24 -0.48
C ALA A 235 -10.36 17.16 -0.60
N LYS A 236 -11.02 16.39 0.27
CA LYS A 236 -12.48 16.29 0.36
C LYS A 236 -13.11 17.63 0.75
N GLU A 237 -12.59 18.31 1.77
CA GLU A 237 -13.07 19.64 2.17
C GLU A 237 -12.97 20.66 1.02
N PHE A 238 -11.83 20.69 0.32
CA PHE A 238 -11.65 21.54 -0.87
C PHE A 238 -12.65 21.20 -1.98
N PHE A 239 -12.86 19.91 -2.23
CA PHE A 239 -13.79 19.43 -3.26
C PHE A 239 -15.23 19.82 -2.95
N GLU A 240 -15.70 19.56 -1.74
CA GLU A 240 -17.05 19.90 -1.30
C GLU A 240 -17.29 21.42 -1.31
N CYS A 241 -16.27 22.20 -0.93
CA CYS A 241 -16.39 23.65 -0.96
C CYS A 241 -16.49 24.19 -2.38
N LEU A 242 -15.67 23.71 -3.32
CA LEU A 242 -15.75 24.09 -4.73
C LEU A 242 -17.13 23.74 -5.33
N ARG A 243 -17.66 22.56 -5.01
CA ARG A 243 -19.01 22.15 -5.43
C ARG A 243 -20.10 23.09 -4.91
N LYS A 244 -20.03 23.51 -3.64
CA LYS A 244 -20.98 24.48 -3.05
C LYS A 244 -20.86 25.89 -3.64
N CYS A 245 -19.65 26.37 -3.90
CA CYS A 245 -19.45 27.69 -4.51
C CYS A 245 -20.03 27.76 -5.93
N ASP A 246 -20.02 26.65 -6.66
CA ASP A 246 -20.54 26.57 -8.01
C ASP A 246 -22.07 26.63 -8.07
N GLU A 247 -22.74 25.90 -7.16
CA GLU A 247 -24.20 25.95 -6.98
C GLU A 247 -24.71 27.38 -6.72
N LEU A 248 -23.91 28.20 -6.02
CA LEU A 248 -24.25 29.59 -5.68
C LEU A 248 -23.94 30.60 -6.80
N ALA A 249 -22.95 30.33 -7.66
CA ALA A 249 -22.42 31.30 -8.61
C ALA A 249 -23.06 31.25 -10.00
N SER A 250 -23.90 30.25 -10.31
CA SER A 250 -24.46 30.02 -11.67
C SER A 250 -23.40 29.93 -12.80
N ASN A 251 -22.12 29.81 -12.44
CA ASN A 251 -21.00 29.63 -13.36
C ASN A 251 -20.82 28.13 -13.60
N GLN A 252 -20.98 27.65 -14.83
CA GLN A 252 -21.01 26.21 -15.17
C GLN A 252 -19.63 25.50 -15.11
N VAL A 253 -18.71 25.92 -14.24
CA VAL A 253 -17.30 25.50 -14.32
C VAL A 253 -16.98 24.32 -13.39
N ALA A 254 -17.52 24.30 -12.17
CA ALA A 254 -17.47 23.17 -11.24
C ALA A 254 -18.78 22.35 -11.18
N ALA A 255 -19.82 22.76 -11.93
CA ALA A 255 -21.14 22.10 -12.02
C ALA A 255 -21.09 20.66 -12.53
N SER A 256 -19.96 20.25 -13.09
CA SER A 256 -19.76 18.89 -13.61
C SER A 256 -19.14 17.94 -12.59
N LEU A 257 -18.56 18.42 -11.48
CA LEU A 257 -17.90 17.55 -10.50
C LEU A 257 -18.91 16.67 -9.77
N ASP A 258 -18.74 15.35 -9.90
CA ASP A 258 -19.64 14.36 -9.33
C ASP A 258 -18.94 13.50 -8.26
N ASP A 259 -19.69 12.61 -7.62
CA ASP A 259 -19.15 11.78 -6.53
C ASP A 259 -18.03 10.81 -7.01
N LYS A 260 -17.98 10.47 -8.31
CA LYS A 260 -16.86 9.67 -8.85
C LYS A 260 -15.58 10.47 -8.91
N ASP A 261 -15.66 11.76 -9.20
CA ASP A 261 -14.49 12.65 -9.21
C ASP A 261 -13.88 12.78 -7.81
N LEU A 262 -14.73 12.84 -6.77
CA LEU A 262 -14.28 12.78 -5.38
C LEU A 262 -13.60 11.45 -5.07
N GLU A 263 -14.21 10.33 -5.50
CA GLU A 263 -13.63 9.00 -5.32
C GLU A 263 -12.23 8.90 -5.95
N TYR A 264 -12.04 9.40 -7.17
CA TYR A 264 -10.72 9.41 -7.84
C TYR A 264 -9.70 10.30 -7.12
N LEU A 265 -10.16 11.43 -6.57
CA LEU A 265 -9.32 12.36 -5.83
C LEU A 265 -8.84 11.75 -4.51
N GLU A 266 -9.74 11.17 -3.72
CA GLU A 266 -9.42 10.49 -2.46
C GLU A 266 -8.49 9.30 -2.70
N ALA A 267 -8.79 8.49 -3.73
CA ALA A 267 -7.93 7.41 -4.19
C ALA A 267 -6.49 7.89 -4.48
N SER A 268 -6.38 8.98 -5.24
CA SER A 268 -5.10 9.57 -5.61
C SER A 268 -4.35 10.11 -4.39
N CYS A 269 -5.06 10.72 -3.44
CA CYS A 269 -4.51 11.17 -2.16
C CYS A 269 -3.94 10.02 -1.32
N LEU A 270 -4.59 8.86 -1.28
CA LEU A 270 -4.05 7.69 -0.58
C LEU A 270 -2.80 7.10 -1.28
N LEU A 271 -2.76 7.18 -2.60
CA LEU A 271 -1.75 6.49 -3.42
C LEU A 271 -0.57 7.36 -3.85
N HIS A 272 -0.61 8.68 -3.71
CA HIS A 272 0.40 9.59 -4.29
C HIS A 272 1.85 9.29 -3.86
N ASN A 273 2.05 8.74 -2.66
CA ASN A 273 3.35 8.47 -2.05
C ASN A 273 3.84 7.02 -2.14
N ILE A 274 3.11 6.10 -2.78
CA ILE A 274 3.47 4.67 -2.80
C ILE A 274 4.82 4.42 -3.50
N GLY A 275 5.18 5.24 -4.48
CA GLY A 275 6.48 5.16 -5.18
C GLY A 275 7.70 5.44 -4.30
N LEU A 276 7.52 6.00 -3.09
CA LEU A 276 8.61 6.22 -2.12
C LEU A 276 9.19 4.90 -1.58
N SER A 277 8.47 3.78 -1.74
CA SER A 277 8.96 2.44 -1.42
C SER A 277 10.08 1.97 -2.36
N ILE A 278 10.13 2.52 -3.59
CA ILE A 278 11.14 2.22 -4.61
C ILE A 278 12.31 3.20 -4.46
N GLU A 279 12.06 4.48 -4.68
CA GLU A 279 13.08 5.52 -4.59
C GLU A 279 12.48 6.87 -4.18
N LYS A 280 13.27 7.71 -3.51
CA LYS A 280 12.87 9.09 -3.17
C LYS A 280 12.87 10.00 -4.40
N LYS A 281 13.84 9.84 -5.29
CA LYS A 281 13.94 10.65 -6.51
C LYS A 281 12.82 10.20 -7.46
N GLY A 282 12.10 11.16 -8.05
CA GLY A 282 11.09 10.84 -9.05
C GLY A 282 9.89 10.01 -8.56
N TYR A 283 9.66 9.83 -7.25
CA TYR A 283 8.66 8.88 -6.71
C TYR A 283 7.25 9.00 -7.30
N HIS A 284 6.78 10.20 -7.64
CA HIS A 284 5.50 10.44 -8.32
C HIS A 284 5.37 9.67 -9.65
N LYS A 285 6.48 9.45 -10.37
CA LYS A 285 6.52 8.59 -11.57
C LYS A 285 6.42 7.10 -11.22
N HIS A 286 7.03 6.70 -10.11
CA HIS A 286 6.91 5.33 -9.60
C HIS A 286 5.50 5.04 -9.08
N SER A 287 4.87 5.97 -8.36
CA SER A 287 3.46 5.86 -7.96
C SER A 287 2.56 5.65 -9.17
N TYR A 288 2.73 6.46 -10.22
CA TYR A 288 2.02 6.27 -11.49
C TYR A 288 2.21 4.87 -12.06
N SER A 289 3.46 4.39 -12.14
CA SER A 289 3.77 3.08 -12.70
C SER A 289 3.17 1.94 -11.89
N ILE A 290 3.19 2.04 -10.55
CA ILE A 290 2.60 1.03 -9.64
C ILE A 290 1.08 0.97 -9.83
N ILE A 291 0.41 2.12 -9.94
CA ILE A 291 -1.06 2.18 -10.11
C ILE A 291 -1.45 1.59 -11.47
N MET A 292 -0.77 2.01 -12.55
CA MET A 292 -1.06 1.56 -13.92
C MET A 292 -0.81 0.06 -14.13
N ASN A 293 0.27 -0.47 -13.59
CA ASN A 293 0.72 -1.83 -13.88
C ASN A 293 0.23 -2.84 -12.83
N GLY A 294 -0.35 -2.37 -11.72
CA GLY A 294 -0.66 -3.22 -10.58
C GLY A 294 -1.86 -4.15 -10.79
N GLY A 295 -2.82 -3.80 -11.65
CA GLY A 295 -4.11 -4.54 -11.71
C GLY A 295 -4.83 -4.60 -10.35
N HIS A 296 -4.46 -3.72 -9.42
CA HIS A 296 -4.83 -3.80 -8.01
C HIS A 296 -6.15 -3.12 -7.71
N LEU A 297 -6.57 -2.19 -8.56
CA LEU A 297 -7.74 -1.34 -8.35
C LEU A 297 -8.99 -2.03 -8.87
N GLN A 298 -9.52 -2.96 -8.08
CA GLN A 298 -10.73 -3.72 -8.41
C GLN A 298 -11.94 -2.79 -8.51
N GLY A 299 -12.82 -3.06 -9.48
CA GLY A 299 -14.04 -2.27 -9.72
C GLY A 299 -13.81 -0.98 -10.52
N TYR A 300 -12.57 -0.59 -10.79
CA TYR A 300 -12.24 0.50 -11.70
C TYR A 300 -11.96 -0.02 -13.12
N SER A 301 -12.47 0.68 -14.12
CA SER A 301 -12.10 0.53 -15.51
C SER A 301 -10.66 1.02 -15.76
N THR A 302 -10.07 0.61 -16.88
CA THR A 302 -8.70 1.03 -17.26
C THR A 302 -8.55 2.54 -17.36
N GLU A 303 -9.59 3.24 -17.84
CA GLU A 303 -9.61 4.70 -17.93
C GLU A 303 -9.61 5.36 -16.55
N GLU A 304 -10.41 4.84 -15.62
CA GLU A 304 -10.46 5.33 -14.24
C GLU A 304 -9.13 5.11 -13.50
N VAL A 305 -8.53 3.92 -13.65
CA VAL A 305 -7.19 3.64 -13.09
C VAL A 305 -6.16 4.63 -13.65
N LYS A 306 -6.24 4.95 -14.95
CA LYS A 306 -5.36 5.92 -15.61
C LYS A 306 -5.55 7.33 -15.05
N LEU A 307 -6.78 7.77 -14.78
CA LEU A 307 -7.06 9.06 -14.14
C LEU A 307 -6.45 9.14 -12.74
N ILE A 308 -6.68 8.13 -11.90
CA ILE A 308 -6.10 8.04 -10.54
C ILE A 308 -4.57 8.06 -10.60
N ALA A 309 -3.97 7.27 -11.52
CA ALA A 309 -2.53 7.24 -11.70
C ALA A 309 -1.96 8.59 -12.12
N LEU A 310 -2.63 9.31 -13.03
CA LEU A 310 -2.21 10.63 -13.51
C LEU A 310 -2.34 11.70 -12.42
N LEU A 311 -3.39 11.69 -11.61
CA LEU A 311 -3.51 12.56 -10.44
C LEU A 311 -2.37 12.31 -9.44
N ALA A 312 -2.12 11.04 -9.11
CA ALA A 312 -0.98 10.64 -8.28
C ALA A 312 0.38 11.01 -8.91
N ARG A 313 0.49 11.06 -10.23
CA ARG A 313 1.70 11.52 -10.94
C ARG A 313 1.90 13.03 -10.82
N HIS A 314 0.83 13.79 -10.99
CA HIS A 314 0.86 15.25 -11.15
C HIS A 314 0.58 16.02 -9.85
N HIS A 315 0.46 15.33 -8.71
CA HIS A 315 0.38 15.96 -7.38
C HIS A 315 1.60 16.83 -7.01
N ARG A 316 2.71 16.76 -7.77
CA ARG A 316 3.90 17.60 -7.56
C ARG A 316 4.66 17.85 -8.86
N LYS A 317 5.62 18.77 -8.83
CA LYS A 317 6.51 19.10 -9.95
C LYS A 317 5.72 19.63 -11.16
N LYS A 318 6.08 19.22 -12.38
CA LYS A 318 5.51 19.75 -13.63
C LYS A 318 4.00 19.53 -13.68
N LEU A 319 3.27 20.57 -14.09
CA LEU A 319 1.83 20.51 -14.35
C LEU A 319 1.53 19.55 -15.53
N PRO A 320 0.31 18.98 -15.58
CA PRO A 320 -0.10 18.13 -16.69
C PRO A 320 -0.06 18.90 -18.01
N ASN A 321 0.48 18.28 -19.06
CA ASN A 321 0.39 18.79 -20.43
C ASN A 321 -0.75 18.05 -21.15
N PHE A 322 -1.87 18.74 -21.36
CA PHE A 322 -3.07 18.16 -21.97
C PHE A 322 -2.93 17.87 -23.48
N GLY A 323 -1.88 18.38 -24.14
CA GLY A 323 -1.52 18.02 -25.52
C GLY A 323 -0.67 16.74 -25.63
N HIS A 324 -0.20 16.20 -24.51
CA HIS A 324 0.57 14.95 -24.47
C HIS A 324 -0.31 13.72 -24.73
N VAL A 325 0.26 12.66 -25.31
CA VAL A 325 -0.43 11.41 -25.67
C VAL A 325 -1.26 10.85 -24.50
N SER A 326 -0.74 10.94 -23.27
CA SER A 326 -1.42 10.48 -22.05
C SER A 326 -2.80 11.09 -21.80
N PHE A 327 -3.06 12.28 -22.34
CA PHE A 327 -4.34 12.97 -22.20
C PHE A 327 -5.13 13.05 -23.51
N LYS A 328 -4.53 12.78 -24.68
CA LYS A 328 -5.20 12.95 -25.98
C LYS A 328 -6.52 12.18 -26.08
N GLU A 329 -6.56 10.98 -25.54
CA GLU A 329 -7.70 10.06 -25.56
C GLU A 329 -8.88 10.51 -24.67
N PHE A 330 -8.65 11.40 -23.69
CA PHE A 330 -9.73 11.82 -22.79
C PHE A 330 -10.62 12.92 -23.42
N PRO A 331 -11.95 12.87 -23.21
CA PRO A 331 -12.86 13.94 -23.58
C PRO A 331 -12.47 15.28 -22.94
N THR A 332 -12.87 16.39 -23.58
CA THR A 332 -12.59 17.75 -23.08
C THR A 332 -13.13 17.98 -21.67
N GLU A 333 -14.31 17.43 -21.35
CA GLU A 333 -14.91 17.53 -20.02
C GLU A 333 -14.07 16.81 -18.95
N VAL A 334 -13.58 15.60 -19.24
CA VAL A 334 -12.67 14.87 -18.33
C VAL A 334 -11.37 15.65 -18.11
N LYS A 335 -10.84 16.29 -19.16
CA LYS A 335 -9.64 17.14 -19.04
C LYS A 335 -9.89 18.36 -18.14
N LYS A 336 -11.06 19.00 -18.24
CA LYS A 336 -11.47 20.11 -17.36
C LYS A 336 -11.60 19.66 -15.91
N LYS A 337 -12.34 18.58 -15.65
CA LYS A 337 -12.45 17.99 -14.30
C LYS A 337 -11.07 17.65 -13.72
N PHE A 338 -10.23 16.99 -14.50
CA PHE A 338 -8.86 16.65 -14.10
C PHE A 338 -8.05 17.88 -13.68
N ARG A 339 -8.27 19.05 -14.30
CA ARG A 339 -7.59 20.29 -13.89
C ARG A 339 -7.93 20.62 -12.42
N PHE A 340 -9.21 20.66 -12.07
CA PHE A 340 -9.66 20.93 -10.70
C PHE A 340 -9.11 19.91 -9.72
N LEU A 341 -9.27 18.62 -10.01
CA LEU A 341 -8.77 17.55 -9.13
C LEU A 341 -7.25 17.62 -8.93
N CYS A 342 -6.50 17.91 -10.01
CA CYS A 342 -5.06 18.06 -9.95
C CYS A 342 -4.64 19.30 -9.12
N ALA A 343 -5.40 20.38 -9.16
CA ALA A 343 -5.16 21.56 -8.33
C ALA A 343 -5.41 21.25 -6.84
N ILE A 344 -6.55 20.61 -6.54
CA ILE A 344 -6.95 20.24 -5.19
C ILE A 344 -5.90 19.32 -4.54
N ILE A 345 -5.48 18.23 -5.20
CA ILE A 345 -4.50 17.31 -4.62
C ILE A 345 -3.14 17.99 -4.37
N ARG A 346 -2.70 18.91 -5.24
CA ARG A 346 -1.43 19.63 -5.08
C ARG A 346 -1.45 20.51 -3.84
N ILE A 347 -2.53 21.26 -3.63
CA ILE A 347 -2.71 22.10 -2.44
C ILE A 347 -2.84 21.22 -1.20
N SER A 348 -3.65 20.17 -1.27
CA SER A 348 -3.85 19.25 -0.14
C SER A 348 -2.54 18.62 0.32
N VAL A 349 -1.70 18.14 -0.61
CA VAL A 349 -0.37 17.62 -0.29
C VAL A 349 0.54 18.70 0.30
N ALA A 350 0.50 19.93 -0.24
CA ALA A 350 1.29 21.04 0.29
C ALA A 350 0.87 21.37 1.73
N LEU A 351 -0.43 21.51 2.02
CA LEU A 351 -0.95 21.80 3.35
C LEU A 351 -0.64 20.67 4.34
N GLN A 352 -0.88 19.43 3.94
CA GLN A 352 -0.59 18.24 4.76
C GLN A 352 0.88 18.19 5.21
N GLN A 353 1.82 18.60 4.35
CA GLN A 353 3.25 18.63 4.67
C GLN A 353 3.62 19.69 5.73
N HIS A 354 2.81 20.74 5.90
CA HIS A 354 3.12 21.86 6.79
C HIS A 354 2.44 21.78 8.18
N ARG A 355 1.70 20.69 8.47
CA ARG A 355 1.35 20.13 9.81
C ARG A 355 0.79 21.07 10.92
N ARG A 356 0.41 22.32 10.66
CA ARG A 356 0.06 23.28 11.72
C ARG A 356 -1.24 24.08 11.49
N ILE A 357 -2.17 23.54 10.70
CA ILE A 357 -3.44 24.20 10.45
C ILE A 357 -4.52 23.29 11.03
N ASP A 358 -5.25 23.80 12.01
CA ASP A 358 -6.50 23.21 12.46
C ASP A 358 -7.57 23.54 11.42
N PHE A 359 -8.11 22.51 10.76
CA PHE A 359 -8.89 22.66 9.53
C PHE A 359 -10.38 22.93 9.79
N GLN A 360 -10.79 23.04 11.06
CA GLN A 360 -12.20 23.24 11.41
C GLN A 360 -12.80 24.57 10.92
N GLN A 361 -12.00 25.50 10.37
CA GLN A 361 -12.48 26.78 9.87
C GLN A 361 -11.69 27.24 8.62
N ILE A 362 -11.80 26.49 7.52
CA ILE A 362 -11.43 26.99 6.19
C ILE A 362 -12.67 27.63 5.55
N GLU A 363 -12.61 28.93 5.26
CA GLU A 363 -13.62 29.65 4.50
C GLU A 363 -13.12 29.92 3.08
N PHE A 364 -13.89 29.53 2.07
CA PHE A 364 -13.65 29.96 0.71
C PHE A 364 -14.59 31.11 0.37
N SER A 365 -14.02 32.16 -0.21
CA SER A 365 -14.80 33.23 -0.81
C SER A 365 -14.44 33.35 -2.29
N HIS A 366 -15.45 33.46 -3.13
CA HIS A 366 -15.28 33.80 -4.53
C HIS A 366 -15.15 35.32 -4.66
N SER A 367 -14.07 35.79 -5.29
CA SER A 367 -13.89 37.20 -5.66
C SER A 367 -13.83 37.34 -7.18
N TYR A 368 -13.93 38.57 -7.67
CA TYR A 368 -13.76 38.90 -9.09
C TYR A 368 -12.34 38.60 -9.62
N GLU A 369 -11.37 38.32 -8.73
CA GLU A 369 -9.98 37.96 -9.08
C GLU A 369 -9.71 36.44 -8.96
N GLY A 370 -10.67 35.65 -8.46
CA GLY A 370 -10.55 34.20 -8.31
C GLY A 370 -11.06 33.66 -6.97
N PHE A 371 -10.55 32.49 -6.55
CA PHE A 371 -10.92 31.87 -5.26
C PHE A 371 -9.96 32.33 -4.15
N LYS A 372 -10.53 32.82 -3.05
CA LYS A 372 -9.80 33.19 -1.83
C LYS A 372 -10.02 32.15 -0.75
N LEU A 373 -8.93 31.60 -0.23
CA LEU A 373 -8.95 30.74 0.95
C LEU A 373 -8.64 31.57 2.20
N VAL A 374 -9.50 31.48 3.20
CA VAL A 374 -9.37 32.14 4.48
C VAL A 374 -9.27 31.06 5.55
N PHE A 375 -8.25 31.15 6.40
CA PHE A 375 -8.09 30.27 7.56
C PHE A 375 -8.53 31.04 8.79
N SER A 376 -9.66 30.67 9.40
CA SER A 376 -10.13 31.29 10.63
C SER A 376 -9.33 30.68 11.79
N ASN A 377 -8.63 31.54 12.54
CA ASN A 377 -7.66 31.20 13.61
C ASN A 377 -6.28 30.67 13.17
N LEU A 378 -5.51 31.51 12.47
CA LEU A 378 -4.05 31.37 12.46
C LEU A 378 -3.45 32.19 13.61
N VAL A 379 -2.96 31.52 14.67
CA VAL A 379 -1.97 32.14 15.56
C VAL A 379 -0.66 32.23 14.76
N PHE A 380 -0.45 33.36 14.08
CA PHE A 380 0.74 33.61 13.28
C PHE A 380 1.97 33.77 14.16
N ASN A 381 2.78 32.72 14.24
CA ASN A 381 4.20 32.86 14.47
C ASN A 381 4.93 32.29 13.25
N GLN A 382 5.26 33.18 12.31
CA GLN A 382 6.09 33.04 11.10
C GLN A 382 5.37 32.97 9.73
N THR A 383 6.03 33.60 8.77
CA THR A 383 5.70 33.79 7.35
C THR A 383 5.54 32.48 6.59
N PHE A 384 4.48 32.38 5.77
CA PHE A 384 4.31 31.27 4.83
C PHE A 384 5.56 31.12 3.93
N PRO A 385 6.08 29.90 3.69
CA PRO A 385 7.13 29.73 2.71
C PRO A 385 6.59 30.12 1.32
N PRO A 386 7.40 30.78 0.46
CA PRO A 386 6.96 31.31 -0.83
C PRO A 386 6.29 30.29 -1.76
N LYS A 387 6.51 28.98 -1.52
CA LYS A 387 5.85 27.89 -2.25
C LYS A 387 4.35 27.82 -2.01
N VAL A 388 3.82 28.12 -0.83
CA VAL A 388 2.37 28.06 -0.56
C VAL A 388 1.65 29.22 -1.27
N GLY A 389 2.23 30.42 -1.27
CA GLY A 389 1.74 31.56 -2.08
C GLY A 389 1.82 31.31 -3.59
N PHE A 390 2.85 30.61 -4.06
CA PHE A 390 3.00 30.25 -5.48
C PHE A 390 1.96 29.22 -5.95
N PHE A 391 1.52 28.31 -5.08
CA PHE A 391 0.42 27.38 -5.39
C PHE A 391 -0.94 28.07 -5.38
N PHE A 392 -1.11 29.14 -4.59
CA PHE A 392 -2.31 29.99 -4.60
C PHE A 392 -2.42 30.83 -5.87
N LEU A 393 -1.34 31.46 -6.32
CA LEU A 393 -1.31 32.20 -7.60
C LEU A 393 -1.48 31.25 -8.79
N ALA A 394 -0.87 30.07 -8.76
CA ALA A 394 -1.10 29.04 -9.76
C ALA A 394 -2.53 28.45 -9.70
N PHE A 395 -3.22 28.53 -8.55
CA PHE A 395 -4.64 28.16 -8.43
C PHE A 395 -5.53 29.16 -9.16
N VAL A 396 -5.15 30.44 -9.20
CA VAL A 396 -5.84 31.46 -9.99
C VAL A 396 -5.54 31.27 -11.48
N ASP A 397 -4.27 31.17 -11.87
CA ASP A 397 -3.88 31.01 -13.29
C ASP A 397 -4.41 29.74 -13.95
N PHE A 398 -4.62 28.66 -13.19
CA PHE A 398 -5.11 27.38 -13.71
C PHE A 398 -6.63 27.32 -13.88
N PHE A 399 -7.37 28.28 -13.31
CA PHE A 399 -8.82 28.44 -13.51
C PHE A 399 -9.14 29.41 -14.67
N TYR A 400 -8.18 30.24 -15.10
CA TYR A 400 -8.33 31.20 -16.21
C TYR A 400 -7.75 30.70 -17.56
N LEU A 401 -7.30 29.44 -17.65
CA LEU A 401 -6.81 28.73 -18.85
C LEU A 401 -7.61 27.44 -19.06
#